data_AF-A0A1H9E7N9-F1
#
_entry.id   AF-A0A1H9E7N9-F1
#
_cell.length_a   1.000
_cell.length_b   1.000
_cell.length_c   1.000
_cell.angle_alpha   90.00
_cell.angle_beta   90.00
_cell.angle_gamma   90.00
#
_symmetry.space_group_name_H-M   'P 1'
#
loop_
_entity.id
_entity.type
_entity.pdbx_description
1 polymer ?
#
loop_
_entity_poly.entity_id
_entity_poly.type
_entity_poly.pdbx_seq_one_letter_code
_entity_poly.pdbx_strand_id
1 'polypeptide(L)'
;MNQIQQEIAKALIQLSEKNLITEATVAKKIRENLKFHGKQKAGLCFQDIEEAAFNIEETNNLHYSVHLNSANDLLLKQSEKAEGLNADARKRRLASEKSMSVLTNGDVKSALSGKAEGSKPYKKRTEKKHMNVNKNYDDWE
;
A
#
# COMPACT_ATOMS: atom_id res chain seq x y z
N MET A 1 -12.32 -3.30 -13.22
CA MET A 1 -11.06 -3.52 -12.49
C MET A 1 -9.96 -2.58 -12.95
N ASN A 2 -9.35 -1.86 -12.00
CA ASN A 2 -8.13 -1.07 -12.21
C ASN A 2 -6.88 -1.97 -12.21
N GLN A 3 -5.76 -1.41 -12.67
CA GLN A 3 -4.50 -2.16 -12.83
C GLN A 3 -3.94 -2.68 -11.49
N ILE A 4 -4.08 -1.90 -10.42
CA ILE A 4 -3.73 -2.35 -9.06
C ILE A 4 -4.59 -3.54 -8.60
N GLN A 5 -5.89 -3.54 -8.91
CA GLN A 5 -6.80 -4.63 -8.54
C GLN A 5 -6.45 -5.93 -9.27
N GLN A 6 -6.05 -5.83 -10.55
CA GLN A 6 -5.54 -6.98 -11.31
C GLN A 6 -4.26 -7.56 -10.70
N GLU A 7 -3.33 -6.70 -10.25
CA GLU A 7 -2.10 -7.16 -9.62
C GLU A 7 -2.35 -7.73 -8.21
N ILE A 8 -3.31 -7.18 -7.45
CA ILE A 8 -3.79 -7.77 -6.20
C ILE A 8 -4.36 -9.16 -6.46
N ALA A 9 -5.22 -9.30 -7.48
CA ALA A 9 -5.81 -10.59 -7.83
C ALA A 9 -4.75 -11.63 -8.21
N LYS A 10 -3.78 -11.25 -9.07
CA LYS A 10 -2.64 -12.12 -9.42
C LYS A 10 -1.83 -12.53 -8.19
N ALA A 11 -1.55 -11.59 -7.29
CA ALA A 11 -0.82 -11.87 -6.06
C ALA A 11 -1.58 -12.84 -5.14
N LEU A 12 -2.90 -12.69 -5.02
CA LEU A 12 -3.74 -13.60 -4.24
C LEU A 12 -3.80 -15.00 -4.84
N ILE A 13 -3.92 -15.12 -6.16
CA ILE A 13 -3.88 -16.42 -6.86
C ILE A 13 -2.54 -17.13 -6.61
N GLN A 14 -1.42 -16.40 -6.71
CA GLN A 14 -0.08 -16.94 -6.42
C GLN A 14 0.11 -17.31 -4.94
N LEU A 15 -0.66 -16.73 -4.04
CA LEU A 15 -0.62 -16.98 -2.60
C LEU A 15 -1.72 -17.94 -2.14
N SER A 16 -2.51 -18.51 -3.06
CA SER A 16 -3.66 -19.37 -2.76
C SER A 16 -3.33 -20.62 -1.95
N GLU A 17 -2.08 -21.09 -1.97
CA GLU A 17 -1.62 -22.20 -1.13
C GLU A 17 -1.60 -21.84 0.37
N LYS A 18 -1.68 -20.56 0.72
CA LYS A 18 -1.70 -20.08 2.10
C LYS A 18 -3.13 -19.86 2.58
N ASN A 19 -3.49 -20.54 3.65
CA ASN A 19 -4.79 -20.37 4.31
C ASN A 19 -5.03 -18.96 4.88
N LEU A 20 -3.96 -18.27 5.26
CA LEU A 20 -4.02 -16.92 5.84
C LEU A 20 -3.00 -16.01 5.13
N ILE A 21 -3.50 -14.94 4.54
CA ILE A 21 -2.72 -13.96 3.80
C ILE A 21 -2.94 -12.60 4.46
N THR A 22 -1.85 -11.90 4.77
CA THR A 22 -1.91 -10.53 5.31
C THR A 22 -1.80 -9.51 4.18
N GLU A 23 -2.35 -8.32 4.37
CA GLU A 23 -2.16 -7.17 3.48
C GLU A 23 -0.69 -6.95 3.11
N ALA A 24 0.19 -6.98 4.11
CA ALA A 24 1.62 -6.79 3.92
C ALA A 24 2.24 -7.86 3.02
N THR A 25 1.79 -9.12 3.13
CA THR A 25 2.25 -10.20 2.25
C THR A 25 1.79 -10.03 0.81
N VAL A 26 0.56 -9.55 0.58
CA VAL A 26 0.07 -9.22 -0.76
C VAL A 26 0.87 -8.06 -1.35
N ALA A 27 1.05 -6.98 -0.58
CA ALA A 27 1.84 -5.81 -0.99
C ALA A 27 3.30 -6.18 -1.29
N LYS A 28 3.88 -7.11 -0.52
CA LYS A 28 5.23 -7.64 -0.80
C LYS A 28 5.24 -8.39 -2.14
N LYS A 29 4.27 -9.27 -2.38
CA LYS A 29 4.20 -10.06 -3.61
C LYS A 29 4.02 -9.20 -4.86
N ILE A 30 3.16 -8.18 -4.79
CA ILE A 30 2.99 -7.20 -5.88
C ILE A 30 4.32 -6.49 -6.18
N ARG A 31 5.06 -6.08 -5.13
CA ARG A 31 6.37 -5.44 -5.29
C ARG A 31 7.42 -6.36 -5.91
N GLU A 32 7.42 -7.64 -5.55
CA GLU A 32 8.27 -8.66 -6.17
C GLU A 32 7.94 -8.83 -7.66
N ASN A 33 6.65 -8.95 -7.99
CA ASN A 33 6.18 -9.14 -9.37
C ASN A 33 6.51 -7.93 -10.26
N LEU A 34 6.38 -6.72 -9.72
CA LEU A 34 6.61 -5.46 -10.44
C LEU A 34 8.05 -4.92 -10.29
N LYS A 35 8.93 -5.63 -9.57
CA LYS A 35 10.32 -5.23 -9.29
C LYS A 35 10.43 -3.80 -8.76
N PHE A 36 9.63 -3.45 -7.75
CA PHE A 36 9.71 -2.13 -7.11
C PHE A 36 11.02 -1.97 -6.33
N HIS A 37 11.85 -0.99 -6.71
CA HIS A 37 13.13 -0.69 -6.06
C HIS A 37 13.10 0.55 -5.13
N GLY A 38 11.92 1.09 -4.78
CA GLY A 38 11.75 2.34 -4.02
C GLY A 38 11.24 2.19 -2.58
N LYS A 39 10.85 3.32 -1.95
CA LYS A 39 10.27 3.36 -0.59
C LYS A 39 9.12 2.36 -0.48
N GLN A 40 9.24 1.46 0.49
CA GLN A 40 8.31 0.37 0.72
C GLN A 40 6.99 0.89 1.30
N LYS A 41 6.03 1.26 0.43
CA LYS A 41 4.65 1.42 0.87
C LYS A 41 4.15 0.04 1.35
N ALA A 42 3.68 0.00 2.59
CA ALA A 42 3.41 -1.25 3.30
C ALA A 42 1.96 -1.73 3.12
N GLY A 43 1.04 -0.81 2.83
CA GLY A 43 -0.39 -1.10 2.76
C GLY A 43 -0.97 -1.14 1.36
N LEU A 44 -2.19 -1.63 1.29
CA LEU A 44 -3.10 -1.62 0.15
C LEU A 44 -4.42 -0.96 0.58
N CYS A 45 -5.06 -0.28 -0.37
CA CYS A 45 -6.39 0.26 -0.15
C CYS A 45 -7.37 -0.88 0.13
N PHE A 46 -8.20 -0.72 1.17
CA PHE A 46 -9.21 -1.70 1.53
C PHE A 46 -10.18 -1.98 0.37
N GLN A 47 -10.65 -0.92 -0.31
CA GLN A 47 -11.60 -1.04 -1.42
C GLN A 47 -11.00 -1.85 -2.59
N ASP A 48 -9.72 -1.61 -2.91
CA ASP A 48 -9.06 -2.34 -3.99
C ASP A 48 -8.86 -3.83 -3.66
N ILE A 49 -8.63 -4.18 -2.38
CA ILE A 49 -8.55 -5.58 -1.94
C ILE A 49 -9.93 -6.25 -2.03
N GLU A 50 -10.96 -5.58 -1.53
CA GLU A 50 -12.33 -6.10 -1.51
C GLU A 50 -12.82 -6.38 -2.93
N GLU A 51 -12.66 -5.41 -3.85
CA GLU A 51 -13.02 -5.59 -5.26
C GLU A 51 -12.20 -6.69 -5.95
N ALA A 52 -10.90 -6.80 -5.66
CA ALA A 52 -10.07 -7.87 -6.22
C ALA A 52 -10.49 -9.25 -5.70
N ALA A 53 -10.82 -9.39 -4.41
CA ALA A 53 -11.27 -10.64 -3.81
C ALA A 53 -12.58 -11.13 -4.43
N PHE A 54 -13.57 -10.25 -4.57
CA PHE A 54 -14.83 -10.57 -5.24
C PHE A 54 -14.64 -10.93 -6.71
N ASN A 55 -13.69 -10.28 -7.40
CA ASN A 55 -13.44 -10.63 -8.80
C ASN A 55 -12.82 -12.03 -8.96
N ILE A 56 -11.92 -12.43 -8.05
CA ILE A 56 -11.33 -13.77 -8.08
C ILE A 56 -12.40 -14.83 -7.82
N GLU A 57 -13.37 -14.55 -6.95
CA GLU A 57 -14.52 -15.42 -6.73
C GLU A 57 -15.29 -15.65 -8.04
N GLU A 58 -15.58 -14.58 -8.80
CA GLU A 58 -16.28 -14.69 -10.09
C GLU A 58 -15.46 -15.41 -11.17
N THR A 59 -14.14 -15.20 -11.22
CA THR A 59 -13.30 -15.65 -12.36
C THR A 59 -12.61 -16.99 -12.13
N ASN A 60 -12.15 -17.25 -10.91
CA ASN A 60 -11.33 -18.40 -10.57
C ASN A 60 -11.97 -19.31 -9.51
N ASN A 61 -13.18 -18.98 -9.05
CA ASN A 61 -13.91 -19.74 -8.03
C ASN A 61 -13.10 -19.92 -6.72
N LEU A 62 -12.31 -18.90 -6.35
CA LEU A 62 -11.62 -18.85 -5.06
C LEU A 62 -12.34 -17.86 -4.15
N HIS A 63 -12.75 -18.33 -2.99
CA HIS A 63 -13.51 -17.55 -2.02
C HIS A 63 -12.59 -17.09 -0.89
N TYR A 64 -12.52 -15.77 -0.71
CA TYR A 64 -11.74 -15.15 0.37
C TYR A 64 -12.65 -14.36 1.31
N SER A 65 -12.53 -14.64 2.60
CA SER A 65 -13.11 -13.83 3.68
C SER A 65 -12.11 -12.78 4.15
N VAL A 66 -12.57 -11.54 4.23
CA VAL A 66 -11.78 -10.40 4.69
C VAL A 66 -12.06 -10.19 6.18
N HIS A 67 -11.00 -10.16 6.98
CA HIS A 67 -11.04 -9.90 8.42
C HIS A 67 -10.07 -8.79 8.81
N LEU A 68 -10.21 -8.28 10.03
CA LEU A 68 -9.24 -7.39 10.65
C LEU A 68 -8.58 -8.05 11.85
N ASN A 69 -7.28 -7.82 12.03
CA ASN A 69 -6.59 -8.13 13.28
C ASN A 69 -6.84 -7.05 14.36
N SER A 70 -6.23 -7.20 15.53
CA SER A 70 -6.27 -6.21 16.62
C SER A 70 -5.62 -4.87 16.26
N ALA A 71 -4.71 -4.85 15.28
CA ALA A 71 -4.06 -3.64 14.76
C ALA A 71 -4.84 -2.97 13.61
N ASN A 72 -6.01 -3.51 13.22
CA ASN A 72 -6.81 -3.08 12.06
C ASN A 72 -6.11 -3.28 10.69
N ASP A 73 -5.18 -4.23 10.60
CA ASP A 73 -4.64 -4.72 9.33
C ASP A 73 -5.59 -5.74 8.71
N LEU A 74 -5.62 -5.78 7.38
CA LEU A 74 -6.44 -6.72 6.63
C LEU A 74 -5.82 -8.12 6.63
N LEU A 75 -6.66 -9.10 6.94
CA LEU A 75 -6.39 -10.53 6.88
C LEU A 75 -7.34 -11.17 5.89
N LEU A 76 -6.81 -11.87 4.91
CA LEU A 76 -7.57 -12.63 3.93
C LEU A 76 -7.44 -14.11 4.28
N LYS A 77 -8.57 -14.77 4.48
CA LYS A 77 -8.65 -16.20 4.74
C LYS A 77 -9.41 -16.87 3.62
N GLN A 78 -8.95 -18.04 3.18
CA GLN A 78 -9.74 -18.85 2.26
C GLN A 78 -10.94 -19.42 3.03
N SER A 79 -12.13 -19.29 2.48
CA SER A 79 -13.39 -19.71 3.09
C SER A 79 -14.28 -20.40 2.06
N GLU A 80 -15.45 -20.89 2.47
CA GLU A 80 -16.44 -21.46 1.54
C GLU A 80 -17.22 -20.39 0.76
N LYS A 81 -17.23 -19.15 1.27
CA LYS A 81 -17.91 -17.98 0.67
C LYS A 81 -17.02 -16.76 0.82
N ALA A 82 -17.02 -15.86 -0.18
CA ALA A 82 -16.36 -14.58 0.00
C ALA A 82 -17.21 -13.70 0.93
N GLU A 83 -16.56 -13.13 1.94
CA GLU A 83 -17.21 -12.25 2.90
C GLU A 83 -16.39 -10.98 3.06
N GLY A 84 -17.03 -9.83 2.87
CA GLY A 84 -16.44 -8.52 3.15
C GLY A 84 -16.42 -8.19 4.64
N LEU A 85 -15.91 -7.02 4.96
CA LEU A 85 -15.93 -6.54 6.36
C LEU A 85 -17.33 -6.07 6.78
N ASN A 86 -17.72 -6.42 8.01
CA ASN A 86 -18.87 -5.81 8.68
C ASN A 86 -18.74 -4.28 8.76
N ALA A 87 -19.87 -3.57 8.82
CA ALA A 87 -19.91 -2.10 8.76
C ALA A 87 -18.97 -1.41 9.78
N ASP A 88 -18.89 -1.92 11.01
CA ASP A 88 -18.02 -1.35 12.04
C ASP A 88 -16.54 -1.65 11.81
N ALA A 89 -16.21 -2.86 11.34
CA ALA A 89 -14.85 -3.21 10.93
C ALA A 89 -14.41 -2.35 9.75
N ARG A 90 -15.29 -2.14 8.76
CA ARG A 90 -15.05 -1.27 7.60
C ARG A 90 -14.75 0.16 8.03
N LYS A 91 -15.54 0.75 8.94
CA LYS A 91 -15.28 2.10 9.49
C LYS A 91 -13.92 2.19 10.17
N ARG A 92 -13.57 1.20 11.01
CA ARG A 92 -12.25 1.15 11.67
C ARG A 92 -11.10 1.08 10.66
N ARG A 93 -11.24 0.25 9.63
CA ARG A 93 -10.22 0.13 8.59
C ARG A 93 -10.06 1.42 7.80
N LEU A 94 -11.15 2.04 7.36
CA LEU A 94 -11.12 3.32 6.64
C LEU A 94 -10.49 4.45 7.46
N ALA A 95 -10.68 4.45 8.78
CA ALA A 95 -10.02 5.41 9.67
C ALA A 95 -8.51 5.15 9.75
N SER A 96 -8.10 3.89 9.90
CA SER A 96 -6.69 3.47 9.94
C SER A 96 -5.95 3.82 8.65
N GLU A 97 -6.58 3.54 7.51
CA GLU A 97 -6.00 3.72 6.17
C GLU A 97 -5.57 5.18 5.91
N LYS A 98 -6.31 6.17 6.43
CA LYS A 98 -5.97 7.59 6.29
C LYS A 98 -4.57 7.95 6.81
N SER A 99 -4.05 7.18 7.77
CA SER A 99 -2.74 7.38 8.37
C SER A 99 -1.64 6.50 7.76
N MET A 100 -2.00 5.60 6.84
CA MET A 100 -1.10 4.63 6.23
C MET A 100 -0.60 5.08 4.86
N SER A 101 0.60 4.63 4.49
CA SER A 101 1.08 4.76 3.12
C SER A 101 0.69 3.52 2.31
N VAL A 102 -0.32 3.68 1.45
CA VAL A 102 -0.87 2.63 0.59
C VAL A 102 -0.32 2.70 -0.83
N LEU A 103 -0.08 1.53 -1.42
CA LEU A 103 0.18 1.39 -2.86
C LEU A 103 -1.05 1.85 -3.64
N THR A 104 -0.82 2.68 -4.65
CA THR A 104 -1.86 3.26 -5.50
C THR A 104 -1.73 2.76 -6.93
N ASN A 105 -2.81 2.88 -7.69
CA ASN A 105 -2.80 2.59 -9.13
C ASN A 105 -1.74 3.41 -9.90
N GLY A 106 -1.43 4.63 -9.43
CA GLY A 106 -0.37 5.45 -10.01
C GLY A 106 1.01 4.81 -9.86
N ASP A 107 1.30 4.24 -8.69
CA ASP A 107 2.56 3.54 -8.44
C ASP A 107 2.72 2.34 -9.39
N VAL A 108 1.67 1.51 -9.51
CA VAL A 108 1.65 0.33 -10.39
C VAL A 108 1.86 0.72 -11.85
N LYS A 109 1.19 1.79 -12.32
CA LYS A 109 1.38 2.32 -13.68
C LYS A 109 2.79 2.82 -13.92
N SER A 110 3.41 3.49 -12.95
CA SER A 110 4.80 3.95 -13.05
C SER A 110 5.79 2.79 -13.13
N ALA A 111 5.55 1.70 -12.40
CA ALA A 111 6.37 0.49 -12.48
C ALA A 111 6.26 -0.20 -13.85
N LEU A 112 5.03 -0.40 -14.33
CA LEU A 112 4.77 -1.09 -15.61
C LEU A 112 5.24 -0.29 -16.83
N SER A 113 5.23 1.05 -16.76
CA SER A 113 5.72 1.92 -17.84
C SER A 113 7.25 2.08 -17.86
N GLY A 114 7.99 1.39 -16.98
CA GLY A 114 9.45 1.49 -16.90
C GLY A 114 9.96 2.85 -16.37
N LYS A 115 9.07 3.78 -16.01
CA LYS A 115 9.42 5.10 -15.46
C LYS A 115 9.76 5.06 -13.96
N ALA A 116 9.84 3.86 -13.37
CA ALA A 116 10.30 3.67 -12.00
C ALA A 116 11.81 3.93 -11.81
N GLU A 117 12.55 4.16 -12.90
CA GLU A 117 13.88 4.78 -12.84
C GLU A 117 13.73 6.30 -12.87
N GLY A 118 13.95 6.93 -11.72
CA GLY A 118 14.04 8.39 -11.64
C GLY A 118 13.36 9.03 -10.45
N SER A 119 13.40 8.42 -9.27
CA SER A 119 13.38 9.27 -8.07
C SER A 119 14.65 10.12 -8.14
N LYS A 120 14.51 11.38 -8.58
CA LYS A 120 15.54 12.41 -8.43
C LYS A 120 16.14 12.25 -7.03
N PRO A 121 17.48 12.22 -6.90
CA PRO A 121 18.11 12.05 -5.59
C PRO A 121 17.48 13.04 -4.62
N TYR A 122 17.08 12.54 -3.46
CA TYR A 122 16.62 13.36 -2.35
C TYR A 122 17.62 14.52 -2.18
N LYS A 123 17.23 15.75 -2.54
CA LYS A 123 18.03 16.92 -2.23
C LYS A 123 18.09 16.96 -0.70
N LYS A 124 19.23 16.56 -0.14
CA LYS A 124 19.56 16.86 1.25
C LYS A 124 19.22 18.32 1.44
N ARG A 125 18.34 18.62 2.39
CA ARG A 125 18.01 19.98 2.80
C ARG A 125 19.36 20.68 3.00
N THR A 126 19.69 21.62 2.12
CA THR A 126 20.88 22.43 2.26
C THR A 126 20.87 22.98 3.67
N GLU A 127 22.02 22.89 4.33
CA GLU A 127 22.24 23.32 5.70
C GLU A 127 21.51 24.64 5.94
N LYS A 128 20.81 24.73 7.07
CA LYS A 128 20.27 26.00 7.54
C LYS A 128 21.41 27.01 7.41
N LYS A 129 21.27 28.00 6.52
CA LYS A 129 22.13 29.19 6.56
C LYS A 129 22.10 29.64 8.00
N HIS A 130 23.23 29.55 8.70
CA HIS A 130 23.38 30.19 10.00
C HIS A 130 22.97 31.64 9.79
N MET A 131 21.86 32.07 10.40
CA MET A 131 21.62 33.48 10.59
C MET A 131 22.79 33.97 11.43
N ASN A 132 23.70 34.71 10.79
CA ASN A 132 24.75 35.39 11.51
C ASN A 132 24.08 36.59 12.17
N VAL A 133 23.58 36.41 13.39
CA VAL A 133 22.86 37.44 14.16
C VAL A 133 23.84 38.46 14.78
N ASN A 134 25.15 38.35 14.51
CA ASN A 134 26.16 39.21 15.13
C ASN A 134 26.85 40.16 14.13
N LYS A 135 26.08 41.06 13.53
CA LYS A 135 26.60 42.25 12.83
C LYS A 135 25.75 43.49 13.12
N ASN A 136 25.46 43.76 14.39
CA ASN A 136 24.74 44.99 14.77
C ASN A 136 25.09 45.54 16.15
N TYR A 137 26.33 45.36 16.61
CA TYR A 137 26.87 46.08 17.76
C TYR A 137 28.38 46.25 17.54
N ASP A 138 28.77 47.34 16.89
CA ASP A 138 30.08 48.02 17.03
C ASP A 138 30.08 49.28 16.15
N ASP A 139 29.14 50.18 16.41
CA ASP A 139 29.24 51.60 16.01
C ASP A 139 28.81 52.43 17.23
N TRP A 140 29.67 52.40 18.24
CA TRP A 140 29.74 53.40 19.32
C TRP A 140 31.21 53.56 19.70
N GLU A 141 31.93 54.40 18.94
CA GLU A 141 33.00 55.28 19.42
C GLU A 141 33.28 56.39 18.40
#